data_AF-A0A9D8G392-F1
#
_entry.id   AF-A0A9D8G392-F1
#
_cell.length_a   1.000
_cell.length_b   1.000
_cell.length_c   1.000
_cell.angle_alpha   90.00
_cell.angle_beta   90.00
_cell.angle_gamma   90.00
#
_symmetry.space_group_name_H-M   'P 1'
#
loop_
_entity.id
_entity.type
_entity.pdbx_description
1 polymer ?
#
loop_
_entity_poly.entity_id
_entity_poly.type
_entity_poly.pdbx_seq_one_letter_code
_entity_poly.pdbx_strand_id
1 'polypeptide(L)'
;MLRSIISLSLCVFLRINNFAQESEIIVYLFVYESEQTQSGAGHIAMAFGTDSSKLIYYTKYRKGDGGNRKVPTLTLQQAFMYDHQILGLQTRPPSIVLSLPVHQINMKSIEKASDHWHFKQWSIFKNNCTDAVKKVLRKCNINPGIAFLISTPNELVEDLVESEPDKFRNHEFKVLKGNLCFYLKNERNAVSQVILGKRKQRNRKHQEPCL
;
A
#
# COMPACT_ATOMS: atom_id res chain seq x y z
N MET A 1 -52.44 59.32 -13.71
CA MET A 1 -52.22 57.94 -14.19
C MET A 1 -50.73 57.68 -14.19
N LEU A 2 -50.24 56.96 -13.18
CA LEU A 2 -48.85 56.52 -13.02
C LEU A 2 -48.60 55.34 -13.98
N ARG A 3 -47.50 55.35 -14.74
CA ARG A 3 -46.93 54.13 -15.34
C ARG A 3 -45.47 54.02 -14.93
N SER A 4 -45.25 53.24 -13.87
CA SER A 4 -43.94 52.76 -13.45
C SER A 4 -43.46 51.68 -14.43
N ILE A 5 -42.27 51.87 -15.01
CA ILE A 5 -41.56 50.82 -15.73
C ILE A 5 -40.62 50.17 -14.72
N ILE A 6 -40.95 48.93 -14.34
CA ILE A 6 -40.14 48.11 -13.43
C ILE A 6 -38.95 47.59 -14.24
N SER A 7 -37.75 48.06 -13.89
CA SER A 7 -36.48 47.51 -14.37
C SER A 7 -36.28 46.13 -13.72
N LEU A 8 -36.41 45.08 -14.51
CA LEU A 8 -36.17 43.70 -14.08
C LEU A 8 -34.66 43.42 -14.15
N SER A 9 -33.95 43.68 -13.05
CA SER A 9 -32.55 43.30 -12.92
C SER A 9 -32.44 41.78 -12.75
N LEU A 10 -32.00 41.10 -13.81
CA LEU A 10 -31.76 39.66 -13.84
C LEU A 10 -30.42 39.36 -13.16
N CYS A 11 -30.43 39.16 -11.83
CA CYS A 11 -29.27 38.65 -11.10
C CYS A 11 -29.00 37.19 -11.48
N VAL A 12 -28.11 36.98 -12.45
CA VAL A 12 -27.50 35.68 -12.73
C VAL A 12 -26.58 35.32 -11.56
N PHE A 13 -27.09 34.49 -10.63
CA PHE A 13 -26.26 33.87 -9.60
C PHE A 13 -25.32 32.85 -10.25
N LEU A 14 -24.11 33.28 -10.60
CA LEU A 14 -22.99 32.39 -10.86
C LEU A 14 -22.68 31.62 -9.57
N ARG A 15 -23.18 30.38 -9.48
CA ARG A 15 -22.68 29.40 -8.51
C ARG A 15 -21.25 29.06 -8.88
N ILE A 16 -20.29 29.77 -8.29
CA ILE A 16 -18.91 29.32 -8.25
C ILE A 16 -18.88 28.11 -7.33
N ASN A 17 -19.06 26.93 -7.90
CA ASN A 17 -18.71 25.69 -7.22
C ASN A 17 -17.17 25.71 -7.10
N ASN A 18 -16.66 26.17 -5.96
CA ASN A 18 -15.30 25.85 -5.53
C ASN A 18 -15.25 24.34 -5.32
N PHE A 19 -15.05 23.57 -6.39
CA PHE A 19 -14.53 22.22 -6.30
C PHE A 19 -13.10 22.37 -5.77
N ALA A 20 -12.97 22.35 -4.44
CA ALA A 20 -11.69 22.02 -3.84
C ALA A 20 -11.34 20.63 -4.37
N GLN A 21 -10.42 20.57 -5.33
CA GLN A 21 -9.86 19.32 -5.81
C GLN A 21 -9.26 18.64 -4.58
N GLU A 22 -9.92 17.62 -4.04
CA GLU A 22 -9.34 16.80 -2.99
C GLU A 22 -7.98 16.33 -3.53
N SER A 23 -6.92 16.67 -2.78
CA SER A 23 -5.57 16.26 -3.14
C SER A 23 -5.55 14.74 -3.23
N GLU A 24 -5.03 14.25 -4.35
CA GLU A 24 -4.84 12.82 -4.57
C GLU A 24 -4.03 12.23 -3.41
N ILE A 25 -4.54 11.17 -2.81
CA ILE A 25 -3.82 10.45 -1.76
C ILE A 25 -3.01 9.36 -2.43
N ILE A 26 -1.78 9.16 -1.97
CA ILE A 26 -0.93 8.09 -2.47
C ILE A 26 -0.72 7.08 -1.35
N VAL A 27 -1.01 5.81 -1.64
CA VAL A 27 -0.67 4.68 -0.79
C VAL A 27 0.65 4.08 -1.27
N TYR A 28 1.61 3.98 -0.37
CA TYR A 28 2.91 3.36 -0.59
C TYR A 28 2.95 1.99 0.06
N LEU A 29 3.39 0.97 -0.67
CA LEU A 29 3.63 -0.37 -0.16
C LEU A 29 5.13 -0.64 -0.12
N PHE A 30 5.65 -1.00 1.04
CA PHE A 30 7.06 -1.32 1.27
C PHE A 30 7.19 -2.82 1.46
N VAL A 31 7.70 -3.50 0.43
CA VAL A 31 7.73 -4.96 0.35
C VAL A 31 9.14 -5.48 0.64
N TYR A 32 9.24 -6.36 1.63
CA TYR A 32 10.46 -7.02 2.05
C TYR A 32 10.40 -8.48 1.61
N GLU A 33 11.43 -8.92 0.88
CA GLU A 33 11.60 -10.30 0.41
C GLU A 33 11.67 -11.27 1.61
N SER A 34 11.34 -12.53 1.34
CA SER A 34 11.44 -13.64 2.29
C SER A 34 12.84 -13.77 2.89
N GLU A 35 13.90 -13.51 2.12
CA GLU A 35 15.27 -13.57 2.63
C GLU A 35 15.61 -12.45 3.63
N GLN A 36 14.76 -11.44 3.75
CA GLN A 36 14.94 -10.33 4.69
C GLN A 36 14.33 -10.61 6.07
N THR A 37 13.45 -11.63 6.17
CA THR A 37 12.71 -11.97 7.39
C THR A 37 13.10 -13.33 7.96
N GLN A 38 13.03 -13.47 9.29
CA GLN A 38 13.36 -14.73 9.96
C GLN A 38 12.37 -15.86 9.61
N SER A 39 11.09 -15.55 9.48
CA SER A 39 10.06 -16.51 9.07
C SER A 39 10.25 -16.98 7.63
N GLY A 40 10.89 -16.15 6.80
CA GLY A 40 10.95 -16.34 5.38
C GLY A 40 9.61 -16.24 4.67
N ALA A 41 8.65 -15.54 5.30
CA ALA A 41 7.35 -15.25 4.71
C ALA A 41 7.30 -13.91 3.98
N GLY A 42 8.42 -13.16 3.97
CA GLY A 42 8.46 -11.74 3.63
C GLY A 42 7.83 -10.87 4.72
N HIS A 43 7.84 -9.56 4.48
CA HIS A 43 7.09 -8.58 5.28
C HIS A 43 6.56 -7.48 4.37
N ILE A 44 5.48 -6.82 4.80
CA ILE A 44 4.96 -5.63 4.13
C ILE A 44 4.57 -4.57 5.15
N ALA A 45 4.97 -3.34 4.85
CA ALA A 45 4.50 -2.15 5.54
C ALA A 45 3.79 -1.23 4.54
N MET A 46 3.01 -0.29 5.07
CA MET A 46 2.19 0.61 4.26
C MET A 46 2.30 2.02 4.80
N ALA A 47 2.37 3.01 3.92
CA ALA A 47 2.21 4.41 4.30
C ALA A 47 1.27 5.11 3.36
N PHE A 48 0.68 6.22 3.78
CA PHE A 48 -0.15 7.03 2.89
C PHE A 48 -0.15 8.50 3.30
N GLY A 49 -0.38 9.37 2.32
CA GLY A 49 -0.38 10.83 2.48
C GLY A 49 -0.74 11.53 1.18
N THR A 50 -0.95 12.84 1.24
CA THR A 50 -1.19 13.69 0.05
C THR A 50 0.11 14.01 -0.70
N ASP A 51 1.26 13.80 -0.06
CA ASP A 51 2.59 13.96 -0.65
C ASP A 51 3.60 13.05 0.05
N SER A 52 4.83 12.98 -0.48
CA SER A 52 5.91 12.15 0.04
C SER A 52 6.64 12.75 1.26
N SER A 53 6.23 13.92 1.76
CA SER A 53 6.88 14.62 2.88
C SER A 53 6.23 14.32 4.23
N LYS A 54 4.93 14.02 4.23
CA LYS A 54 4.15 13.75 5.45
C LYS A 54 3.22 12.56 5.25
N LEU A 55 3.76 11.38 5.54
CA LEU A 55 3.07 10.10 5.48
C LEU A 55 2.68 9.61 6.87
N ILE A 56 1.54 8.94 6.96
CA ILE A 56 1.20 8.09 8.11
C ILE A 56 1.66 6.67 7.77
N TYR A 57 2.64 6.16 8.51
CA TYR A 57 3.25 4.85 8.29
C TYR A 57 2.69 3.81 9.25
N TYR A 58 2.41 2.63 8.73
CA TYR A 58 1.95 1.45 9.47
C TYR A 58 2.85 0.26 9.17
N THR A 59 3.23 -0.44 10.23
CA THR A 59 3.89 -1.74 10.12
C THR A 59 3.35 -2.67 11.19
N LYS A 60 3.21 -3.95 10.85
CA LYS A 60 2.51 -4.95 11.66
C LYS A 60 3.36 -6.20 11.87
N TYR A 61 3.77 -6.42 13.11
CA TYR A 61 4.47 -7.64 13.51
C TYR A 61 3.68 -8.42 14.55
N ARG A 62 4.07 -9.68 14.79
CA ARG A 62 3.63 -10.41 15.97
C ARG A 62 4.10 -9.65 17.22
N LYS A 63 3.35 -9.74 18.32
CA LYS A 63 3.69 -9.06 19.58
C LYS A 63 5.11 -9.39 20.08
N GLY A 64 5.55 -10.63 19.92
CA GLY A 64 6.89 -11.07 20.32
C GLY A 64 8.02 -10.54 19.43
N ASP A 65 7.71 -10.13 18.20
CA ASP A 65 8.71 -9.75 17.20
C ASP A 65 8.89 -8.22 17.11
N GLY A 66 8.01 -7.44 17.73
CA GLY A 66 8.05 -5.96 17.69
C GLY A 66 6.67 -5.29 17.77
N GLY A 67 5.61 -6.07 17.54
CA GLY A 67 4.22 -5.60 17.59
C GLY A 67 3.82 -4.66 16.46
N ASN A 68 2.71 -3.96 16.65
CA ASN A 68 2.14 -3.06 15.65
C ASN A 68 2.62 -1.62 15.90
N ARG A 69 2.92 -0.86 14.85
CA ARG A 69 3.30 0.56 14.94
C ARG A 69 2.48 1.39 13.97
N LYS A 70 2.09 2.58 14.44
CA LYS A 70 1.62 3.71 13.64
C LYS A 70 2.59 4.86 13.90
N VAL A 71 3.13 5.45 12.84
CA VAL A 71 4.07 6.56 12.94
C VAL A 71 3.55 7.70 12.09
N PRO A 72 3.06 8.78 12.72
CA PRO A 72 2.65 9.96 11.97
C PRO A 72 3.89 10.71 11.47
N THR A 73 3.73 11.39 10.34
CA THR A 73 4.67 12.41 9.85
C THR A 73 6.05 11.86 9.49
N LEU A 74 6.10 10.82 8.65
CA LEU A 74 7.34 10.39 8.00
C LEU A 74 7.45 10.94 6.58
N THR A 75 8.65 11.32 6.16
CA THR A 75 8.95 11.42 4.72
C THR A 75 9.01 10.01 4.11
N LEU A 76 8.86 9.91 2.78
CA LEU A 76 9.00 8.65 2.05
C LEU A 76 10.36 7.98 2.31
N GLN A 77 11.44 8.77 2.41
CA GLN A 77 12.77 8.25 2.72
C GLN A 77 12.85 7.69 4.15
N GLN A 78 12.22 8.33 5.12
CA GLN A 78 12.17 7.82 6.49
C GLN A 78 11.33 6.54 6.57
N ALA A 79 10.18 6.50 5.89
CA ALA A 79 9.35 5.31 5.78
C ALA A 79 10.11 4.14 5.13
N PHE A 80 10.88 4.41 4.07
CA PHE A 80 11.71 3.42 3.38
C PHE A 80 12.76 2.77 4.30
N MET A 81 13.33 3.53 5.24
CA MET A 81 14.36 3.01 6.16
C MET A 81 13.79 2.53 7.50
N TYR A 82 12.48 2.71 7.76
CA TYR A 82 11.94 2.60 9.11
C TYR A 82 12.11 1.20 9.71
N ASP A 83 11.67 0.14 9.03
CA ASP A 83 11.76 -1.21 9.61
C ASP A 83 13.21 -1.75 9.64
N HIS A 84 14.10 -1.20 8.81
CA HIS A 84 15.51 -1.59 8.74
C HIS A 84 16.39 -0.85 9.76
N GLN A 85 16.39 0.48 9.76
CA GLN A 85 17.28 1.30 10.59
C GLN A 85 16.66 1.73 11.91
N ILE A 86 15.35 1.99 11.94
CA ILE A 86 14.69 2.51 13.15
C ILE A 86 14.21 1.37 14.03
N LEU A 87 13.51 0.38 13.47
CA LEU A 87 13.08 -0.80 14.23
C LEU A 87 14.14 -1.90 14.29
N GLY A 88 15.06 -1.98 13.33
CA GLY A 88 16.06 -3.06 13.28
C GLY A 88 15.48 -4.45 13.04
N LEU A 89 14.23 -4.56 12.57
CA LEU A 89 13.54 -5.84 12.38
C LEU A 89 13.75 -6.44 10.99
N GLN A 90 14.20 -5.61 10.03
CA GLN A 90 14.50 -6.03 8.67
C GLN A 90 16.00 -5.91 8.43
N THR A 91 16.60 -6.94 7.83
CA THR A 91 18.06 -6.98 7.58
C THR A 91 18.53 -5.98 6.51
N ARG A 92 17.61 -5.50 5.67
CA ARG A 92 17.86 -4.55 4.57
C ARG A 92 16.61 -3.70 4.32
N PRO A 93 16.71 -2.55 3.63
CA PRO A 93 15.55 -1.78 3.18
C PRO A 93 14.62 -2.59 2.24
N PRO A 94 13.38 -2.12 1.98
CA PRO A 94 12.43 -2.78 1.08
C PRO A 94 13.04 -3.09 -0.28
N SER A 95 12.76 -4.30 -0.78
CA SER A 95 13.23 -4.72 -2.10
C SER A 95 12.35 -4.16 -3.22
N ILE A 96 11.06 -3.96 -2.95
CA ILE A 96 10.11 -3.30 -3.83
C ILE A 96 9.40 -2.18 -3.06
N VAL A 97 9.21 -1.04 -3.70
CA VAL A 97 8.30 0.02 -3.22
C VAL A 97 7.29 0.33 -4.32
N LEU A 98 6.01 0.15 -4.03
CA LEU A 98 4.91 0.49 -4.93
C LEU A 98 4.26 1.81 -4.48
N SER A 99 3.84 2.61 -5.45
CA SER A 99 3.06 3.84 -5.26
C SER A 99 1.73 3.67 -5.97
N LEU A 100 0.65 3.72 -5.20
CA LEU A 100 -0.71 3.45 -5.63
C LEU A 100 -1.56 4.70 -5.33
N PRO A 101 -1.79 5.57 -6.32
CA PRO A 101 -2.74 6.68 -6.17
C PRO A 101 -4.13 6.15 -5.85
N VAL A 102 -4.87 6.86 -5.00
CA VAL A 102 -6.24 6.53 -4.65
C VAL A 102 -7.12 7.77 -4.82
N HIS A 103 -8.26 7.57 -5.47
CA HIS A 103 -9.19 8.64 -5.82
C HIS A 103 -10.48 8.54 -5.01
N GLN A 104 -11.12 9.68 -4.78
CA GLN A 104 -12.48 9.77 -4.21
C GLN A 104 -12.61 9.17 -2.79
N ILE A 105 -11.52 9.18 -2.03
CA ILE A 105 -11.46 8.62 -0.67
C ILE A 105 -10.72 9.59 0.21
N ASN A 106 -11.32 9.96 1.35
CA ASN A 106 -10.68 10.86 2.28
C ASN A 106 -9.62 10.15 3.14
N MET A 107 -8.61 10.92 3.56
CA MET A 107 -7.48 10.47 4.38
C MET A 107 -7.92 9.77 5.67
N LYS A 108 -8.91 10.34 6.36
CA LYS A 108 -9.43 9.81 7.63
C LYS A 108 -10.05 8.42 7.49
N SER A 109 -10.64 8.12 6.34
CA SER A 109 -11.24 6.81 6.03
C SER A 109 -10.16 5.74 5.91
N ILE A 110 -9.06 6.05 5.22
CA ILE A 110 -7.91 5.16 5.08
C ILE A 110 -7.24 4.96 6.44
N GLU A 111 -7.06 6.03 7.21
CA GLU A 111 -6.47 5.99 8.55
C GLU A 111 -7.32 5.16 9.51
N LYS A 112 -8.64 5.36 9.55
CA LYS A 112 -9.55 4.56 10.39
C LYS A 112 -9.50 3.07 10.05
N ALA A 113 -9.48 2.73 8.76
CA ALA A 113 -9.32 1.33 8.33
C ALA A 113 -7.95 0.78 8.74
N SER A 114 -6.90 1.58 8.57
CA SER A 114 -5.54 1.20 8.94
C SER A 114 -5.42 0.95 10.43
N ASP A 115 -5.94 1.85 11.27
CA ASP A 115 -5.99 1.70 12.72
C ASP A 115 -6.74 0.42 13.12
N HIS A 116 -7.90 0.16 12.52
CA HIS A 116 -8.67 -1.05 12.83
C HIS A 116 -7.88 -2.33 12.53
N TRP A 117 -7.34 -2.48 11.32
CA TRP A 117 -6.74 -3.74 10.89
C TRP A 117 -5.32 -3.93 11.42
N HIS A 118 -4.52 -2.86 11.49
CA HIS A 118 -3.14 -2.95 11.99
C HIS A 118 -3.09 -3.15 13.50
N PHE A 119 -4.04 -2.63 14.29
CA PHE A 119 -4.04 -2.86 15.75
C PHE A 119 -4.87 -4.06 16.21
N LYS A 120 -5.68 -4.66 15.33
CA LYS A 120 -6.34 -5.94 15.62
C LYS A 120 -5.31 -7.05 15.88
N GLN A 121 -5.68 -8.03 16.71
CA GLN A 121 -4.79 -9.12 17.11
C GLN A 121 -4.16 -9.79 15.88
N TRP A 122 -2.84 -10.01 15.96
CA TRP A 122 -2.10 -10.66 14.89
C TRP A 122 -2.46 -12.14 14.83
N SER A 123 -2.70 -12.64 13.62
CA SER A 123 -2.90 -14.06 13.35
C SER A 123 -2.38 -14.38 11.95
N ILE A 124 -1.60 -15.45 11.83
CA ILE A 124 -0.99 -15.86 10.56
C ILE A 124 -2.02 -16.09 9.44
N PHE A 125 -3.20 -16.61 9.79
CA PHE A 125 -4.24 -17.03 8.83
C PHE A 125 -5.32 -15.99 8.54
N LYS A 126 -5.41 -14.92 9.34
CA LYS A 126 -6.59 -14.02 9.30
C LYS A 126 -6.26 -12.54 9.42
N ASN A 127 -5.12 -12.18 10.01
CA ASN A 127 -4.77 -10.79 10.28
C ASN A 127 -3.27 -10.61 10.48
N ASN A 128 -2.46 -11.08 9.53
CA ASN A 128 -1.03 -10.81 9.46
C ASN A 128 -0.77 -9.43 8.79
N CYS A 129 0.50 -9.08 8.51
CA CYS A 129 0.84 -7.81 7.87
C CYS A 129 0.16 -7.62 6.51
N THR A 130 0.22 -8.64 5.65
CA THR A 130 -0.41 -8.65 4.34
C THR A 130 -1.94 -8.56 4.44
N ASP A 131 -2.58 -9.32 5.34
CA ASP A 131 -4.03 -9.26 5.52
C ASP A 131 -4.50 -7.85 5.86
N ALA A 132 -3.80 -7.18 6.78
CA ALA A 132 -4.13 -5.82 7.19
C ALA A 132 -4.04 -4.85 5.99
N VAL A 133 -2.98 -4.95 5.19
CA VAL A 133 -2.83 -4.17 3.95
C VAL A 133 -3.96 -4.49 2.96
N LYS A 134 -4.24 -5.77 2.68
CA LYS A 134 -5.34 -6.18 1.79
C LYS A 134 -6.68 -5.59 2.23
N LYS A 135 -6.95 -5.50 3.53
CA LYS A 135 -8.19 -4.91 4.04
C LYS A 135 -8.25 -3.39 3.85
N VAL A 136 -7.12 -2.69 3.96
CA VAL A 136 -7.05 -1.25 3.70
C VAL A 136 -7.12 -0.95 2.20
N LEU A 137 -6.44 -1.72 1.35
CA LEU A 137 -6.52 -1.57 -0.10
C LEU A 137 -7.94 -1.73 -0.64
N ARG A 138 -8.71 -2.70 -0.12
CA ARG A 138 -10.15 -2.81 -0.45
C ARG A 138 -10.94 -1.59 -0.04
N LYS A 139 -10.59 -0.95 1.09
CA LYS A 139 -11.20 0.32 1.50
C LYS A 139 -10.82 1.46 0.55
N CYS A 140 -9.68 1.34 -0.12
CA CYS A 140 -9.17 2.25 -1.14
C CYS A 140 -9.73 1.99 -2.55
N ASN A 141 -10.70 1.09 -2.71
CA ASN A 141 -11.19 0.61 -4.00
C ASN A 141 -10.09 0.02 -4.91
N ILE A 142 -9.02 -0.51 -4.31
CA ILE A 142 -7.98 -1.29 -5.01
C ILE A 142 -8.28 -2.76 -4.76
N ASN A 143 -8.32 -3.57 -5.82
CA ASN A 143 -8.47 -5.02 -5.68
C ASN A 143 -7.10 -5.64 -5.32
N PRO A 144 -6.92 -6.23 -4.12
CA PRO A 144 -5.65 -6.82 -3.73
C PRO A 144 -5.68 -8.36 -3.83
N GLY A 145 -6.59 -8.88 -4.67
CA GLY A 145 -6.86 -10.30 -4.83
C GLY A 145 -7.40 -11.01 -3.59
N ILE A 146 -7.32 -12.34 -3.64
CA ILE A 146 -7.79 -13.27 -2.62
C ILE A 146 -6.57 -13.98 -2.06
N ALA A 147 -6.51 -14.14 -0.74
CA ALA A 147 -5.46 -14.95 -0.14
C ALA A 147 -5.90 -16.40 -0.01
N PHE A 148 -5.02 -17.33 -0.37
CA PHE A 148 -5.25 -18.75 -0.13
C PHE A 148 -4.52 -19.17 1.15
N LEU A 149 -5.28 -19.46 2.22
CA LEU A 149 -4.82 -19.88 3.56
C LEU A 149 -4.00 -18.84 4.37
N ILE A 150 -2.91 -18.31 3.82
CA ILE A 150 -2.01 -17.35 4.48
C ILE A 150 -1.68 -16.26 3.48
N SER A 151 -2.05 -15.01 3.78
CA SER A 151 -1.69 -13.87 2.92
C SER A 151 -0.20 -13.57 3.01
N THR A 152 0.54 -13.64 1.91
CA THR A 152 1.96 -13.26 1.85
C THR A 152 2.20 -11.99 1.02
N PRO A 153 3.26 -11.21 1.31
CA PRO A 153 3.58 -10.03 0.51
C PRO A 153 3.82 -10.34 -0.97
N ASN A 154 4.43 -11.48 -1.30
CA ASN A 154 4.61 -11.89 -2.68
C ASN A 154 3.28 -12.07 -3.40
N GLU A 155 2.37 -12.87 -2.83
CA GLU A 155 1.05 -13.10 -3.40
C GLU A 155 0.25 -11.81 -3.54
N LEU A 156 0.38 -10.87 -2.59
CA LEU A 156 -0.25 -9.55 -2.75
C LEU A 156 0.29 -8.79 -3.97
N VAL A 157 1.60 -8.83 -4.22
CA VAL A 157 2.18 -8.16 -5.39
C VAL A 157 1.75 -8.85 -6.69
N GLU A 158 1.73 -10.19 -6.72
CA GLU A 158 1.19 -10.98 -7.84
C GLU A 158 -0.28 -10.61 -8.10
N ASP A 159 -1.13 -10.68 -7.07
CA ASP A 159 -2.55 -10.36 -7.12
C ASP A 159 -2.80 -8.94 -7.65
N LEU A 160 -2.01 -7.95 -7.21
CA LEU A 160 -2.16 -6.57 -7.69
C LEU A 160 -1.86 -6.46 -9.17
N VAL A 161 -0.81 -7.12 -9.66
CA VAL A 161 -0.44 -7.09 -11.08
C VAL A 161 -1.48 -7.82 -11.94
N GLU A 162 -2.04 -8.92 -11.44
CA GLU A 162 -3.08 -9.69 -12.14
C GLU A 162 -4.45 -9.00 -12.15
N SER A 163 -4.82 -8.35 -11.05
CA SER A 163 -6.14 -7.74 -10.89
C SER A 163 -6.24 -6.28 -11.33
N GLU A 164 -5.12 -5.57 -11.42
CA GLU A 164 -5.04 -4.17 -11.85
C GLU A 164 -4.02 -3.97 -13.01
N PRO A 165 -4.00 -4.83 -14.06
CA PRO A 165 -2.93 -4.83 -15.06
C PRO A 165 -2.83 -3.52 -15.85
N ASP A 166 -3.96 -2.89 -16.13
CA ASP A 166 -4.01 -1.62 -16.85
C ASP A 166 -3.41 -0.48 -16.04
N LYS A 167 -3.54 -0.49 -14.70
CA LYS A 167 -2.93 0.55 -13.84
C LYS A 167 -1.41 0.49 -13.86
N PHE A 168 -0.84 -0.72 -13.92
CA PHE A 168 0.61 -0.88 -14.10
C PHE A 168 1.06 -0.50 -15.50
N ARG A 169 0.35 -0.95 -16.54
CA ARG A 169 0.67 -0.65 -17.96
C ARG A 169 0.60 0.84 -18.28
N ASN A 170 -0.37 1.54 -17.69
CA ASN A 170 -0.58 2.98 -17.89
C ASN A 170 0.25 3.84 -16.91
N HIS A 171 1.12 3.23 -16.10
CA HIS A 171 1.94 3.91 -15.08
C HIS A 171 1.15 4.72 -14.03
N GLU A 172 -0.11 4.35 -13.79
CA GLU A 172 -0.90 4.86 -12.66
C GLU A 172 -0.33 4.26 -11.36
N PHE A 173 -0.16 2.93 -11.34
CA PHE A 173 0.59 2.24 -10.30
C PHE A 173 2.08 2.22 -10.67
N LYS A 174 2.92 2.75 -9.78
CA LYS A 174 4.34 2.96 -10.05
C LYS A 174 5.21 2.09 -9.15
N VAL A 175 6.28 1.55 -9.72
CA VAL A 175 7.36 0.88 -8.99
C VAL A 175 8.43 1.93 -8.73
N LEU A 176 8.48 2.47 -7.51
CA LEU A 176 9.46 3.49 -7.11
C LEU A 176 10.84 2.89 -6.82
N LYS A 177 10.87 1.61 -6.44
CA LYS A 177 12.10 0.88 -6.14
C LYS A 177 11.97 -0.59 -6.54
N GLY A 178 13.06 -1.12 -7.06
CA GLY A 178 13.25 -2.53 -7.38
C GLY A 178 12.84 -2.88 -8.81
N ASN A 179 12.99 -4.14 -9.18
CA ASN A 179 12.59 -4.65 -10.49
C ASN A 179 11.43 -5.63 -10.26
N LEU A 180 10.21 -5.19 -10.60
CA LEU A 180 8.98 -5.94 -10.35
C LEU A 180 8.98 -7.29 -11.08
N CYS A 181 9.45 -7.33 -12.32
CA CYS A 181 9.52 -8.54 -13.15
C CYS A 181 10.46 -9.57 -12.53
N PHE A 182 11.65 -9.12 -12.13
CA PHE A 182 12.63 -9.96 -11.46
C PHE A 182 12.09 -10.44 -10.10
N TYR A 183 11.43 -9.57 -9.34
CA TYR A 183 10.80 -9.93 -8.09
C TYR A 183 9.76 -11.03 -8.29
N LEU A 184 8.76 -10.83 -9.16
CA LEU A 184 7.69 -11.82 -9.43
C LEU A 184 8.24 -13.17 -9.91
N LYS A 185 9.30 -13.16 -10.74
CA LYS A 185 9.91 -14.41 -11.23
C LYS A 185 10.73 -15.17 -10.16
N ASN A 186 11.21 -14.50 -9.12
CA ASN A 186 12.26 -15.05 -8.23
C ASN A 186 11.90 -15.05 -6.75
N GLU A 187 10.95 -14.23 -6.32
CA GLU A 187 10.46 -14.25 -4.95
C GLU A 187 9.68 -15.54 -4.71
N ARG A 188 9.78 -16.06 -3.49
CA ARG A 188 9.27 -17.38 -3.15
C ARG A 188 7.81 -17.27 -2.72
N ASN A 189 6.99 -18.23 -3.13
CA ASN A 189 5.68 -18.44 -2.52
C ASN A 189 5.84 -18.96 -1.09
N ALA A 190 5.85 -17.98 -0.19
CA ALA A 190 6.10 -18.11 1.24
C ALA A 190 5.13 -19.05 1.96
N VAL A 191 3.92 -19.31 1.42
CA VAL A 191 2.97 -20.26 2.01
C VAL A 191 3.58 -21.65 2.18
N SER A 192 4.27 -22.15 1.15
CA SER A 192 4.97 -23.44 1.22
C SER A 192 6.10 -23.44 2.27
N GLN A 193 6.81 -22.32 2.41
CA GLN A 193 7.88 -22.19 3.38
C GLN A 193 7.33 -22.09 4.82
N VAL A 194 6.25 -21.36 5.01
CA VAL A 194 5.58 -21.18 6.30
C VAL A 194 4.93 -22.48 6.78
N ILE A 195 4.32 -23.25 5.87
CA ILE A 195 3.63 -24.51 6.19
C ILE A 195 4.61 -25.69 6.26
N LEU A 196 5.56 -25.80 5.31
CA LEU A 196 6.39 -27.00 5.13
C LEU A 196 7.85 -26.81 5.53
N GLY A 197 8.29 -25.60 5.90
CA GLY A 197 9.67 -25.32 6.33
C GLY A 197 10.74 -25.47 5.24
N LYS A 198 10.37 -25.80 3.99
CA LYS A 198 11.33 -26.05 2.90
C LYS A 198 11.68 -24.76 2.18
N ARG A 199 12.98 -24.44 2.13
CA ARG A 199 13.53 -23.30 1.37
C ARG A 199 13.81 -23.73 -0.08
N LYS A 200 13.21 -23.07 -1.08
CA LYS A 200 13.51 -23.27 -2.51
C LYS A 200 14.78 -22.49 -2.91
N GLN A 201 15.62 -23.04 -3.80
CA GLN A 201 16.80 -22.33 -4.33
C GLN A 201 16.39 -21.20 -5.31
N ARG A 202 17.10 -20.07 -5.26
CA ARG A 202 16.85 -18.86 -6.08
C ARG A 202 17.54 -18.99 -7.45
N ASN A 203 16.84 -18.69 -8.54
CA ASN A 203 17.45 -18.62 -9.87
C ASN A 203 18.31 -17.36 -10.00
N ARG A 204 19.36 -17.40 -10.85
CA ARG A 204 20.23 -16.24 -11.09
C ARG A 204 19.47 -15.11 -11.80
N LYS A 205 19.81 -13.86 -11.50
CA LYS A 205 19.29 -12.65 -12.17
C LYS A 205 19.46 -12.76 -13.69
N HIS A 206 18.35 -12.86 -14.41
CA HIS A 206 18.27 -12.53 -15.83
C HIS A 206 17.29 -11.36 -15.98
N GLN A 207 17.77 -10.30 -16.63
CA GLN A 207 16.97 -9.12 -16.94
C GLN A 207 16.17 -9.42 -18.20
N GLU A 208 14.91 -9.74 -18.03
CA GLU A 208 13.92 -9.58 -19.09
C GLU A 208 12.90 -8.54 -18.62
N PRO A 209 12.48 -7.62 -19.50
CA PRO A 209 11.36 -6.75 -19.20
C PRO A 209 10.08 -7.59 -19.04
N CYS A 210 9.26 -7.27 -18.05
CA CYS A 210 7.84 -7.63 -18.05
C CYS A 210 7.03 -6.34 -17.93
N LEU A 211 6.03 -6.24 -18.81
CA LEU A 211 5.15 -5.09 -19.07
C LEU A 211 5.82 -3.98 -19.90
#